data_AF-A0A2A4MYJ4-F1
#
_entry.id   AF-A0A2A4MYJ4-F1
#
_cell.length_a   1.000
_cell.length_b   1.000
_cell.length_c   1.000
_cell.angle_alpha   90.00
_cell.angle_beta   90.00
_cell.angle_gamma   90.00
#
_symmetry.space_group_name_H-M   'P 1'
#
loop_
_entity.id
_entity.type
_entity.pdbx_description
1 polymer ?
#
loop_
_entity_poly.entity_id
_entity_poly.type
_entity_poly.pdbx_seq_one_letter_code
_entity_poly.pdbx_strand_id
1 'polypeptide(L)'
;MKLDALAEFNLAGGTALALQIGHRISYDLDFFGSPNMDMSEILDVFHNEYRYEEMHRTKNIIVLDVEGVKIDFVNYKYSLLKKPIIKEGIRLLSIEDIAAMKLDAIKGRGKKRDFYDLYFLSQKYNFQSLLEFHQQKYEQNNHFLLMKSLVYFDDAENDPPVSLMNNDLTWQEVKDHITYVVKSL
;
A
#
# COMPACT_ATOMS: atom_id res chain seq x y z
N MET A 1 5.11 0.18 -18.30
CA MET A 1 6.29 -0.36 -17.61
C MET A 1 7.28 -0.68 -18.70
N LYS A 2 8.52 -0.16 -18.62
CA LYS A 2 9.50 -0.30 -19.71
C LYS A 2 10.41 -1.53 -19.58
N LEU A 3 10.62 -2.02 -18.37
CA LEU A 3 11.44 -3.20 -18.10
C LEU A 3 10.59 -4.47 -18.15
N ASP A 4 11.01 -5.44 -18.95
CA ASP A 4 10.29 -6.71 -19.13
C ASP A 4 10.20 -7.52 -17.83
N ALA A 5 11.23 -7.51 -16.98
CA ALA A 5 11.18 -8.13 -15.65
C ALA A 5 10.08 -7.53 -14.74
N LEU A 6 9.60 -6.33 -15.06
CA LEU A 6 8.49 -5.69 -14.34
C LEU A 6 7.13 -5.94 -15.00
N ALA A 7 7.05 -6.75 -16.06
CA ALA A 7 5.84 -7.02 -16.83
C ALA A 7 4.75 -7.76 -16.02
N GLU A 8 5.10 -8.42 -14.92
CA GLU A 8 4.13 -9.06 -14.01
C GLU A 8 3.88 -8.27 -12.72
N PHE A 9 4.48 -7.08 -12.58
CA PHE A 9 4.36 -6.22 -11.40
C PHE A 9 3.51 -4.97 -11.64
N ASN A 10 2.83 -4.54 -10.58
CA ASN A 10 2.06 -3.30 -10.52
C ASN A 10 2.57 -2.45 -9.36
N LEU A 11 2.67 -1.14 -9.56
CA LEU A 11 2.94 -0.24 -8.46
C LEU A 11 1.70 -0.20 -7.54
N ALA A 12 1.95 -0.33 -6.24
CA ALA A 12 0.94 -0.45 -5.20
C ALA A 12 1.28 0.50 -4.04
N GLY A 13 0.68 0.23 -2.88
CA GLY A 13 1.03 0.91 -1.63
C GLY A 13 0.72 2.40 -1.62
N GLY A 14 1.47 3.13 -0.80
CA GLY A 14 1.26 4.55 -0.56
C GLY A 14 1.47 5.41 -1.81
N THR A 15 2.47 5.05 -2.63
CA THR A 15 2.85 5.84 -3.80
C THR A 15 1.86 5.66 -4.94
N ALA A 16 1.37 4.43 -5.18
CA ALA A 16 0.30 4.24 -6.17
C ALA A 16 -0.98 4.99 -5.79
N LEU A 17 -1.32 5.06 -4.49
CA LEU A 17 -2.48 5.82 -4.03
C LEU A 17 -2.25 7.33 -4.21
N ALA A 18 -1.09 7.83 -3.80
CA ALA A 18 -0.73 9.24 -3.91
C ALA A 18 -0.76 9.72 -5.37
N LEU A 19 -0.26 8.93 -6.32
CA LEU A 19 -0.30 9.26 -7.75
C LEU A 19 -1.74 9.30 -8.33
N GLN A 20 -2.68 8.58 -7.71
CA GLN A 20 -4.08 8.53 -8.13
C GLN A 20 -4.91 9.64 -7.51
N ILE A 21 -4.66 10.00 -6.23
CA ILE A 21 -5.58 10.86 -5.47
C ILE A 21 -4.93 12.13 -4.92
N GLY A 22 -3.60 12.26 -4.99
CA GLY A 22 -2.87 13.50 -4.69
C GLY A 22 -2.96 14.00 -3.25
N HIS A 23 -3.16 13.11 -2.27
CA HIS A 23 -3.43 13.49 -0.87
C HIS A 23 -2.17 13.71 -0.03
N ARG A 24 -1.07 13.01 -0.31
CA ARG A 24 0.19 13.14 0.42
C ARG A 24 1.42 12.83 -0.43
N ILE A 25 2.59 13.20 0.06
CA ILE A 25 3.88 12.78 -0.49
C ILE A 25 4.17 11.33 -0.04
N SER A 26 4.75 10.54 -0.93
CA SER A 26 5.20 9.17 -0.67
C SER A 26 6.55 8.96 -1.35
N TYR A 27 7.48 8.31 -0.65
CA TYR A 27 8.90 8.25 -1.04
C TYR A 27 9.36 6.84 -1.44
N ASP A 28 8.58 5.81 -1.12
CA ASP A 28 8.92 4.41 -1.37
C ASP A 28 8.23 3.92 -2.66
N LEU A 29 8.78 2.94 -3.37
CA LEU A 29 8.10 2.26 -4.48
C LEU A 29 7.80 0.81 -4.11
N ASP A 30 6.51 0.47 -4.13
CA ASP A 30 6.01 -0.86 -3.77
C ASP A 30 5.51 -1.58 -5.03
N PHE A 31 6.23 -2.58 -5.53
CA PHE A 31 5.84 -3.37 -6.70
C PHE A 31 5.29 -4.74 -6.29
N PHE A 32 4.02 -4.97 -6.60
CA PHE A 32 3.29 -6.18 -6.24
C PHE A 32 2.88 -6.94 -7.51
N GLY A 33 3.14 -8.24 -7.54
CA GLY A 33 2.86 -9.10 -8.69
C GLY A 33 2.94 -10.58 -8.35
N SER A 34 2.48 -11.45 -9.24
CA SER A 34 2.64 -12.90 -9.11
C SER A 34 3.52 -13.41 -10.26
N PRO A 35 4.83 -13.08 -10.25
CA PRO A 35 5.69 -13.42 -11.36
C PRO A 35 5.85 -14.93 -11.53
N ASN A 36 5.92 -15.38 -12.78
CA ASN A 36 6.20 -16.77 -13.15
C ASN A 36 7.71 -17.02 -13.33
N MET A 37 8.54 -16.26 -12.61
CA MET A 37 10.00 -16.28 -12.64
C MET A 37 10.54 -16.31 -11.21
N ASP A 38 11.83 -16.64 -11.05
CA ASP A 38 12.49 -16.45 -9.76
C ASP A 38 12.64 -14.96 -9.48
N MET A 39 12.28 -14.51 -8.27
CA MET A 39 12.40 -13.10 -7.89
C MET A 39 13.83 -12.58 -8.07
N SER A 40 14.85 -13.44 -7.97
CA SER A 40 16.25 -13.08 -8.18
C SER A 40 16.56 -12.57 -9.59
N GLU A 41 15.80 -12.96 -10.63
CA GLU A 41 16.07 -12.47 -11.99
C GLU A 41 15.72 -10.97 -12.13
N ILE A 42 14.95 -10.38 -11.20
CA ILE A 42 14.76 -8.92 -11.12
C ILE A 42 16.10 -8.21 -10.95
N LEU A 43 17.02 -8.82 -10.18
CA LEU A 43 18.30 -8.21 -9.85
C LEU A 43 19.23 -8.14 -11.04
N ASP A 44 19.14 -9.09 -11.97
CA ASP A 44 19.93 -9.07 -13.20
C ASP A 44 19.56 -7.85 -14.05
N VAL A 45 18.27 -7.49 -14.11
CA VAL A 45 17.82 -6.28 -14.80
C VAL A 45 18.31 -5.02 -14.07
N PHE A 46 18.17 -4.98 -12.74
CA PHE A 46 18.60 -3.82 -11.98
C PHE A 46 20.11 -3.62 -12.01
N HIS A 47 20.92 -4.68 -12.00
CA HIS A 47 22.37 -4.60 -12.07
C HIS A 47 22.85 -3.99 -13.40
N ASN A 48 22.13 -4.26 -14.49
CA ASN A 48 22.50 -3.74 -15.81
C ASN A 48 22.11 -2.27 -16.00
N GLU A 49 21.04 -1.81 -15.34
CA GLU A 49 20.44 -0.49 -15.59
C GLU A 49 20.70 0.53 -14.46
N TYR A 50 20.92 0.08 -13.21
CA TYR A 50 20.95 0.94 -12.02
C TYR A 50 22.02 0.54 -11.01
N ARG A 51 22.45 1.50 -10.19
CA ARG A 51 23.21 1.22 -8.96
C ARG A 51 22.22 0.97 -7.82
N TYR A 52 22.39 -0.14 -7.11
CA TYR A 52 21.53 -0.49 -5.99
C TYR A 52 22.28 -1.20 -4.86
N GLU A 53 21.73 -1.12 -3.65
CA GLU A 53 22.10 -1.92 -2.50
C GLU A 53 20.94 -2.86 -2.14
N GLU A 54 21.23 -4.14 -1.94
CA GLU A 54 20.23 -5.10 -1.46
C GLU A 54 20.10 -4.99 0.06
N MET A 55 18.92 -4.57 0.51
CA MET A 55 18.62 -4.35 1.93
C MET A 55 18.05 -5.61 2.59
N HIS A 56 17.24 -6.36 1.86
CA HIS A 56 16.58 -7.57 2.37
C HIS A 56 16.12 -8.49 1.25
N ARG A 57 16.22 -9.81 1.47
CA ARG A 57 15.71 -10.82 0.55
C ARG A 57 15.09 -12.01 1.28
N THR A 58 13.94 -12.42 0.77
CA THR A 58 13.31 -13.72 1.03
C THR A 58 12.85 -14.33 -0.30
N LYS A 59 12.25 -15.52 -0.25
CA LYS A 59 11.62 -16.14 -1.44
C LYS A 59 10.54 -15.25 -2.08
N ASN A 60 9.84 -14.44 -1.29
CA ASN A 60 8.68 -13.68 -1.76
C ASN A 60 8.91 -12.17 -1.78
N ILE A 61 10.02 -11.67 -1.22
CA ILE A 61 10.26 -10.24 -1.04
C ILE A 61 11.71 -9.93 -1.38
N ILE A 62 11.92 -8.92 -2.21
CA ILE A 62 13.22 -8.27 -2.42
C ILE A 62 13.06 -6.80 -2.07
N VAL A 63 13.95 -6.27 -1.24
CA VAL A 63 14.01 -4.85 -0.89
C VAL A 63 15.35 -4.30 -1.32
N LEU A 64 15.32 -3.28 -2.16
CA LEU A 64 16.48 -2.58 -2.69
C LEU A 64 16.46 -1.12 -2.23
N ASP A 65 17.65 -0.57 -2.05
CA ASP A 65 17.88 0.87 -2.14
C ASP A 65 18.45 1.15 -3.53
N VAL A 66 17.74 1.92 -4.35
CA VAL A 66 18.17 2.31 -5.69
C VAL A 66 18.37 3.82 -5.70
N GLU A 67 19.63 4.25 -5.62
CA GLU A 67 20.03 5.66 -5.61
C GLU A 67 19.31 6.50 -4.53
N GLY A 68 19.09 5.92 -3.34
CA GLY A 68 18.40 6.56 -2.21
C GLY A 68 16.88 6.39 -2.22
N VAL A 69 16.32 5.64 -3.17
CA VAL A 69 14.89 5.29 -3.23
C VAL A 69 14.69 3.84 -2.82
N LYS A 70 13.91 3.63 -1.75
CA LYS A 70 13.53 2.28 -1.33
C LYS A 70 12.53 1.67 -2.31
N ILE A 71 12.85 0.48 -2.83
CA ILE A 71 12.01 -0.28 -3.75
C ILE A 71 11.76 -1.68 -3.19
N ASP A 72 10.49 -2.04 -3.04
CA ASP A 72 10.05 -3.34 -2.56
C ASP A 72 9.41 -4.12 -3.72
N PHE A 73 9.91 -5.32 -4.01
CA PHE A 73 9.27 -6.28 -4.91
C PHE A 73 8.65 -7.40 -4.10
N VAL A 74 7.34 -7.58 -4.25
CA VAL A 74 6.57 -8.56 -3.47
C VAL A 74 5.89 -9.54 -4.41
N ASN A 75 6.24 -10.83 -4.28
CA ASN A 75 5.49 -11.94 -4.84
C ASN A 75 4.16 -12.07 -4.06
N TYR A 76 3.13 -11.50 -4.65
CA TYR A 76 1.83 -11.28 -4.07
C TYR A 76 0.78 -12.10 -4.81
N LYS A 77 0.39 -13.24 -4.22
CA LYS A 77 -0.47 -14.27 -4.84
C LYS A 77 -1.97 -14.02 -4.69
N TYR A 78 -2.36 -12.86 -4.18
CA TYR A 78 -3.78 -12.51 -4.05
C TYR A 78 -4.33 -11.97 -5.36
N SER A 79 -5.52 -12.44 -5.72
CA SER A 79 -6.25 -11.95 -6.89
C SER A 79 -6.52 -10.45 -6.79
N LEU A 80 -6.49 -9.78 -7.94
CA LEU A 80 -6.85 -8.36 -8.04
C LEU A 80 -8.37 -8.20 -7.96
N LEU A 81 -8.84 -7.22 -7.20
CA LEU A 81 -10.26 -6.87 -7.13
C LEU A 81 -10.73 -6.18 -8.41
N LYS A 82 -9.86 -5.34 -8.99
CA LYS A 82 -10.12 -4.63 -10.25
C LYS A 82 -8.88 -4.65 -11.15
N LYS A 83 -9.08 -4.33 -12.42
CA LYS A 83 -7.96 -4.19 -13.37
C LYS A 83 -7.05 -3.02 -12.94
N PRO A 84 -5.73 -3.15 -13.07
CA PRO A 84 -4.80 -2.03 -12.84
C PRO A 84 -5.10 -0.83 -13.75
N ILE A 85 -4.81 0.36 -13.24
CA ILE A 85 -4.94 1.61 -13.98
C ILE A 85 -3.59 1.92 -14.65
N ILE A 86 -3.63 2.36 -15.90
CA ILE A 86 -2.43 2.80 -16.62
C ILE A 86 -2.42 4.34 -16.66
N LYS A 87 -1.41 4.94 -16.04
CA LYS A 87 -1.20 6.40 -16.06
C LYS A 87 0.23 6.69 -16.46
N GLU A 88 0.42 7.44 -17.55
CA GLU A 88 1.76 7.80 -18.07
C GLU A 88 2.69 6.59 -18.28
N GLY A 89 2.11 5.45 -18.67
CA GLY A 89 2.83 4.20 -18.87
C GLY A 89 3.17 3.44 -17.58
N ILE A 90 2.79 3.94 -16.41
CA ILE A 90 2.91 3.24 -15.11
C ILE A 90 1.62 2.45 -14.86
N ARG A 91 1.77 1.18 -14.45
CA ARG A 91 0.63 0.35 -14.01
C ARG A 91 0.46 0.47 -12.51
N LEU A 92 -0.69 0.95 -12.09
CA LEU A 92 -1.06 1.22 -10.71
C LEU A 92 -2.15 0.23 -10.29
N LEU A 93 -2.04 -0.36 -9.11
CA LEU A 93 -3.16 -1.10 -8.54
C LEU A 93 -4.37 -0.19 -8.34
N SER A 94 -5.56 -0.78 -8.46
CA SER A 94 -6.82 -0.08 -8.27
C SER A 94 -6.92 0.50 -6.85
N ILE A 95 -7.75 1.53 -6.67
CA ILE A 95 -7.97 2.10 -5.33
C ILE A 95 -8.61 1.06 -4.42
N GLU A 96 -9.47 0.19 -4.95
CA GLU A 96 -10.10 -0.91 -4.22
C GLU A 96 -9.07 -1.92 -3.69
N ASP A 97 -8.12 -2.33 -4.54
CA ASP A 97 -7.02 -3.21 -4.13
C ASP A 97 -6.14 -2.55 -3.07
N ILE A 98 -5.78 -1.28 -3.26
CA ILE A 98 -4.95 -0.55 -2.29
C ILE A 98 -5.69 -0.36 -0.96
N ALA A 99 -6.99 -0.08 -0.99
CA ALA A 99 -7.82 0.04 0.22
C ALA A 99 -7.83 -1.26 1.02
N ALA A 100 -8.03 -2.40 0.36
CA ALA A 100 -7.94 -3.70 1.00
C ALA A 100 -6.55 -3.94 1.62
N MET A 101 -5.48 -3.60 0.89
CA MET A 101 -4.10 -3.73 1.38
C MET A 101 -3.82 -2.82 2.59
N LYS A 102 -4.41 -1.62 2.65
CA LYS A 102 -4.26 -0.70 3.79
C LYS A 102 -4.93 -1.24 5.05
N LEU A 103 -6.15 -1.78 4.91
CA LEU A 103 -6.84 -2.44 6.02
C LEU A 103 -6.05 -3.65 6.54
N ASP A 104 -5.46 -4.45 5.65
CA ASP A 104 -4.63 -5.60 6.02
C ASP A 104 -3.32 -5.16 6.71
N ALA A 105 -2.69 -4.09 6.24
CA ALA A 105 -1.53 -3.49 6.89
C ALA A 105 -1.86 -2.97 8.31
N ILE A 106 -2.98 -2.27 8.48
CA ILE A 106 -3.45 -1.78 9.79
C ILE A 106 -3.73 -2.94 10.74
N LYS A 107 -4.37 -4.01 10.25
CA LYS A 107 -4.64 -5.22 11.03
C LYS A 107 -3.36 -5.82 11.62
N GLY A 108 -2.26 -5.82 10.86
CA GLY A 108 -0.96 -6.33 11.28
C GLY A 108 -0.18 -5.36 12.17
N ARG A 109 0.22 -4.21 11.61
CA ARG A 109 0.93 -3.12 12.30
C ARG A 109 0.59 -1.80 11.61
N GLY A 110 -0.41 -1.10 12.13
CA GLY A 110 -0.85 0.19 11.58
C GLY A 110 0.23 1.26 11.73
N LYS A 111 0.71 1.79 10.61
CA LYS A 111 1.55 3.00 10.60
C LYS A 111 0.67 4.23 10.45
N LYS A 112 1.13 5.38 10.95
CA LYS A 112 0.42 6.67 10.85
C LYS A 112 -0.02 6.98 9.42
N ARG A 113 0.85 6.76 8.44
CA ARG A 113 0.55 6.93 7.00
C ARG A 113 -0.60 6.05 6.51
N ASP A 114 -0.79 4.85 7.06
CA ASP A 114 -1.87 3.94 6.67
C ASP A 114 -3.24 4.46 7.14
N PHE A 115 -3.29 5.06 8.33
CA PHE A 115 -4.50 5.72 8.84
C PHE A 115 -4.83 6.99 8.06
N TYR A 116 -3.84 7.81 7.67
CA TYR A 116 -4.09 8.93 6.75
C TYR A 116 -4.63 8.43 5.41
N ASP A 117 -4.03 7.41 4.82
CA ASP A 117 -4.52 6.80 3.59
C ASP A 117 -5.98 6.32 3.76
N LEU A 118 -6.30 5.66 4.88
CA LEU A 118 -7.65 5.21 5.20
C LEU A 118 -8.65 6.36 5.36
N TYR A 119 -8.25 7.47 5.98
CA TYR A 119 -9.08 8.67 6.08
C TYR A 119 -9.49 9.15 4.68
N PHE A 120 -8.54 9.35 3.77
CA PHE A 120 -8.85 9.83 2.42
C PHE A 120 -9.63 8.80 1.59
N LEU A 121 -9.38 7.51 1.79
CA LEU A 121 -10.17 6.44 1.19
C LEU A 121 -11.63 6.47 1.65
N SER A 122 -11.88 6.76 2.94
CA SER A 122 -13.23 6.87 3.49
C SER A 122 -14.02 8.10 3.02
N GLN A 123 -13.35 9.09 2.42
CA GLN A 123 -14.00 10.21 1.73
C GLN A 123 -14.47 9.82 0.31
N LYS A 124 -13.90 8.74 -0.27
CA LYS A 124 -14.25 8.25 -1.61
C LYS A 124 -15.22 7.09 -1.59
N TYR A 125 -15.11 6.23 -0.60
CA TYR A 125 -15.96 5.07 -0.41
C TYR A 125 -16.54 5.10 1.01
N ASN A 126 -17.80 4.68 1.16
CA ASN A 126 -18.31 4.42 2.50
C ASN A 126 -17.48 3.31 3.16
N PHE A 127 -17.42 3.32 4.49
CA PHE A 127 -16.52 2.43 5.22
C PHE A 127 -16.90 0.95 5.07
N GLN A 128 -18.20 0.63 4.92
CA GLN A 128 -18.68 -0.73 4.67
C GLN A 128 -18.10 -1.30 3.36
N SER A 129 -18.05 -0.50 2.29
CA SER A 129 -17.43 -0.92 1.02
C SER A 129 -15.93 -1.17 1.16
N LEU A 130 -15.21 -0.41 2.00
CA LEU A 130 -13.79 -0.67 2.26
C LEU A 130 -13.59 -2.03 2.94
N LEU A 131 -14.45 -2.38 3.91
CA LEU A 131 -14.44 -3.68 4.57
C LEU A 131 -14.78 -4.81 3.60
N GLU A 132 -15.73 -4.60 2.68
CA GLU A 132 -16.07 -5.55 1.63
C GLU A 132 -14.90 -5.79 0.67
N PHE A 133 -14.15 -4.76 0.27
CA PHE A 133 -12.94 -4.93 -0.55
C PHE A 133 -11.91 -5.81 0.16
N HIS A 134 -11.66 -5.55 1.45
CA HIS A 134 -10.77 -6.39 2.24
C HIS A 134 -11.29 -7.83 2.32
N GLN A 135 -12.58 -8.04 2.57
CA GLN A 135 -13.17 -9.39 2.66
C GLN A 135 -13.08 -10.15 1.34
N GLN A 136 -13.32 -9.49 0.20
CA GLN A 136 -13.20 -10.10 -1.12
C GLN A 136 -11.76 -10.49 -1.45
N LYS A 137 -10.78 -9.71 -1.00
CA LYS A 137 -9.37 -9.93 -1.31
C LYS A 137 -8.70 -10.99 -0.44
N TYR A 138 -9.07 -11.06 0.84
CA TYR A 138 -8.42 -11.91 1.83
C TYR A 138 -9.40 -12.93 2.42
N GLU A 139 -9.32 -14.17 1.92
CA GLU A 139 -10.05 -15.30 2.50
C GLU A 139 -9.61 -15.54 3.95
N GLN A 140 -10.55 -15.94 4.82
CA GLN A 140 -10.31 -16.22 6.25
C GLN A 140 -9.77 -15.02 7.06
N ASN A 141 -10.31 -13.83 6.84
CA ASN A 141 -9.98 -12.68 7.68
C ASN A 141 -10.66 -12.74 9.06
N ASN A 142 -9.90 -12.50 10.13
CA ASN A 142 -10.45 -12.24 11.45
C ASN A 142 -11.01 -10.81 11.50
N HIS A 143 -12.30 -10.67 11.14
CA HIS A 143 -13.00 -9.38 11.14
C HIS A 143 -12.93 -8.68 12.50
N PHE A 144 -13.07 -9.43 13.60
CA PHE A 144 -12.96 -8.87 14.95
C PHE A 144 -11.58 -8.25 15.21
N LEU A 145 -10.50 -8.92 14.80
CA LEU A 145 -9.15 -8.39 14.92
C LEU A 145 -8.98 -7.12 14.07
N LEU A 146 -9.46 -7.13 12.82
CA LEU A 146 -9.43 -5.94 11.96
C LEU A 146 -10.13 -4.75 12.63
N MET A 147 -11.36 -4.94 13.11
CA MET A 147 -12.11 -3.87 13.77
C MET A 147 -11.41 -3.33 15.02
N LYS A 148 -10.78 -4.19 15.80
CA LYS A 148 -9.96 -3.77 16.95
C LYS A 148 -8.75 -2.95 16.51
N SER A 149 -8.03 -3.40 15.49
CA SER A 149 -6.83 -2.71 14.99
C SER A 149 -7.14 -1.33 14.38
N LEU A 150 -8.34 -1.14 13.79
CA LEU A 150 -8.74 0.13 13.20
C LEU A 150 -8.85 1.29 14.21
N VAL A 151 -9.04 0.97 15.49
CA VAL A 151 -9.09 1.96 16.58
C VAL A 151 -7.90 1.85 17.53
N TYR A 152 -6.86 1.11 17.14
CA TYR A 152 -5.61 0.95 17.89
C TYR A 152 -4.51 1.80 17.25
N PHE A 153 -4.24 2.96 17.84
CA PHE A 153 -3.32 3.96 17.28
C PHE A 153 -1.92 3.95 17.91
N ASP A 154 -1.71 3.21 18.99
CA ASP A 154 -0.48 3.27 19.79
C ASP A 154 0.78 2.99 18.96
N ASP A 155 0.72 2.01 18.03
CA ASP A 155 1.82 1.67 17.13
C ASP A 155 2.22 2.82 16.19
N ALA A 156 1.27 3.71 15.89
CA ALA A 156 1.42 4.83 14.98
C ALA A 156 1.80 6.14 15.69
N GLU A 157 1.68 6.25 17.01
CA GLU A 157 1.85 7.54 17.69
C GLU A 157 3.25 8.13 17.47
N ASN A 158 4.28 7.29 17.55
CA ASN A 158 5.68 7.69 17.39
C ASN A 158 6.16 7.71 15.94
N ASP A 159 5.30 7.39 14.97
CA ASP A 159 5.69 7.46 13.56
C ASP A 159 5.95 8.92 13.12
N PRO A 160 6.84 9.12 12.13
CA PRO A 160 7.10 10.43 11.53
C PRO A 160 5.82 11.15 11.05
N PRO A 161 5.83 12.49 11.00
CA PRO A 161 4.72 13.25 10.46
C PRO A 161 4.49 12.91 8.97
N VAL A 162 3.23 13.02 8.54
CA VAL A 162 2.82 12.76 7.16
C VAL A 162 2.74 14.07 6.40
N SER A 163 3.50 14.20 5.30
CA SER A 163 3.49 15.40 4.45
C SER A 163 2.28 15.37 3.51
N LEU A 164 1.25 16.15 3.81
CA LEU A 164 0.06 16.31 2.97
C LEU A 164 0.30 17.32 1.84
N MET A 165 -0.37 17.14 0.70
CA MET A 165 -0.18 18.01 -0.46
C MET A 165 -1.01 19.31 -0.40
N ASN A 166 -2.25 19.25 0.08
CA ASN A 166 -3.20 20.37 0.00
C ASN A 166 -4.21 20.39 1.17
N ASN A 167 -3.78 19.99 2.37
CA ASN A 167 -4.66 19.96 3.53
C ASN A 167 -3.86 20.07 4.83
N ASP A 168 -4.46 20.69 5.86
CA ASP A 168 -3.89 20.83 7.21
C ASP A 168 -4.43 19.78 8.18
N LEU A 169 -4.89 18.64 7.64
CA LEU A 169 -5.47 17.55 8.42
C LEU A 169 -4.47 17.05 9.47
N THR A 170 -4.88 17.14 10.72
CA THR A 170 -4.09 16.75 11.87
C THR A 170 -4.24 15.26 12.18
N TRP A 171 -3.26 14.73 12.92
CA TRP A 171 -3.31 13.33 13.36
C TRP A 171 -4.52 13.07 14.27
N GLN A 172 -4.91 14.03 15.10
CA GLN A 172 -6.08 13.88 15.97
C GLN A 172 -7.38 13.80 15.17
N GLU A 173 -7.56 14.64 14.14
CA GLU A 173 -8.73 14.59 13.26
C GLU A 173 -8.84 13.25 12.51
N VAL A 174 -7.71 12.67 12.08
CA VAL A 174 -7.70 11.33 11.48
C VAL A 174 -8.20 10.29 12.48
N LYS A 175 -7.68 10.29 13.71
CA LYS A 175 -8.09 9.34 14.75
C LYS A 175 -9.57 9.48 15.10
N ASP A 176 -10.05 10.71 15.25
CA ASP A 176 -11.43 11.00 15.60
C ASP A 176 -12.39 10.55 14.50
N HIS A 177 -12.06 10.83 13.24
CA HIS A 177 -12.83 10.39 12.08
C HIS A 177 -12.89 8.87 11.99
N ILE A 178 -11.74 8.18 12.05
CA ILE A 178 -11.67 6.71 11.96
C ILE A 178 -12.45 6.07 13.11
N THR A 179 -12.31 6.59 14.33
CA THR A 179 -13.07 6.10 15.49
C THR A 179 -14.57 6.30 15.31
N TYR A 180 -14.99 7.45 14.77
CA TYR A 180 -16.39 7.74 14.50
C TYR A 180 -17.00 6.79 13.46
N VAL A 181 -16.34 6.60 12.31
CA VAL A 181 -16.86 5.72 11.27
C VAL A 181 -16.90 4.27 11.73
N VAL A 182 -15.89 3.80 12.49
CA VAL A 182 -15.85 2.43 13.02
C VAL A 182 -16.97 2.18 14.04
N LYS A 183 -17.28 3.15 14.90
CA LYS A 183 -18.37 3.04 15.88
C LYS A 183 -19.77 3.12 15.27
N SER A 184 -19.88 3.61 14.03
CA SER A 184 -21.15 3.82 13.34
C SER A 184 -21.55 2.65 12.43
N LEU A 185 -20.76 1.58 12.40
CA LEU A 185 -21.03 0.31 11.71
C LEU A 185 -21.82 -0.63 12.61
#